data_AF-A0A3D5HDJ9-F1
#
_entry.id   AF-A0A3D5HDJ9-F1
#
_cell.length_a   1.000
_cell.length_b   1.000
_cell.length_c   1.000
_cell.angle_alpha   90.00
_cell.angle_beta   90.00
_cell.angle_gamma   90.00
#
_symmetry.space_group_name_H-M   'P 1'
#
loop_
_entity.id
_entity.type
_entity.pdbx_description
1 polymer ?
#
loop_
_entity_poly.entity_id
_entity_poly.type
_entity_poly.pdbx_seq_one_letter_code
_entity_poly.pdbx_strand_id
1 'polypeptide(L)'
;VVGENGAFYFTYDSVHQKIKQRFWKDENERASDCKRLAQLRKIILAEVEGCAVASDQAYREADLAIDFCEDVPALSKSTVAQIVDIFEQAGAIAKVSSIHVNGWFGDYDKLSMTRILLAECFQTEMDSAQDQIVFCGDSPNDAPMFGFFDNSVGVANVLDFADTLEQQPRWITKNSTASGFVELADTILNAHSVS
;
A
#
# COMPACT_ATOMS: atom_id res chain seq x y z
N VAL A 1 -1.11 2.07 -12.60
CA VAL A 1 -1.35 2.32 -11.17
C VAL A 1 -1.65 1.00 -10.51
N VAL A 2 -0.87 0.59 -9.51
CA VAL A 2 -1.21 -0.53 -8.64
C VAL A 2 -2.03 0.03 -7.48
N GLY A 3 -3.22 -0.52 -7.22
CA GLY A 3 -4.15 -0.03 -6.21
C GLY A 3 -4.32 -1.00 -5.03
N GLU A 4 -4.78 -0.46 -3.90
CA GLU A 4 -5.23 -1.21 -2.71
C GLU A 4 -4.29 -2.36 -2.32
N ASN A 5 -3.04 -2.01 -2.00
CA ASN A 5 -2.00 -2.97 -1.58
C ASN A 5 -1.75 -4.11 -2.57
N GLY A 6 -2.06 -3.93 -3.86
CA GLY A 6 -1.87 -4.95 -4.89
C GLY A 6 -3.12 -5.73 -5.26
N ALA A 7 -4.32 -5.32 -4.83
CA ALA A 7 -5.56 -5.96 -5.25
C ALA A 7 -5.78 -5.90 -6.77
N PHE A 8 -5.29 -4.83 -7.42
CA PHE A 8 -5.40 -4.63 -8.85
C PHE A 8 -4.32 -3.70 -9.41
N TYR A 9 -4.23 -3.64 -10.73
CA TYR A 9 -3.67 -2.50 -11.43
C TYR A 9 -4.61 -1.99 -12.52
N PHE A 10 -4.55 -0.67 -12.76
CA PHE A 10 -5.15 0.00 -13.91
C PHE A 10 -4.07 0.59 -14.82
N THR A 11 -4.20 0.39 -16.12
CA THR A 11 -3.34 1.01 -17.15
C THR A 11 -4.17 1.68 -18.22
N TYR A 12 -3.61 2.72 -18.85
CA TYR A 12 -4.24 3.37 -19.99
C TYR A 12 -3.64 2.82 -21.29
N ASP A 13 -4.47 2.15 -22.08
CA ASP A 13 -4.12 1.75 -23.44
C ASP A 13 -4.32 2.95 -24.37
N SER A 14 -3.22 3.59 -24.77
CA SER A 14 -3.24 4.76 -25.63
C SER A 14 -3.67 4.45 -27.07
N VAL A 15 -3.50 3.21 -27.53
CA VAL A 15 -3.87 2.77 -28.89
C VAL A 15 -5.38 2.63 -29.00
N HIS A 16 -6.00 1.99 -28.01
CA HIS A 16 -7.45 1.76 -27.99
C HIS A 16 -8.22 2.82 -27.18
N GLN A 17 -7.51 3.76 -26.57
CA GLN A 17 -8.04 4.82 -25.70
C GLN A 17 -8.94 4.29 -24.57
N LYS A 18 -8.52 3.18 -23.94
CA LYS A 18 -9.29 2.49 -22.91
C LYS A 18 -8.46 2.27 -21.65
N ILE A 19 -9.13 2.34 -20.50
CA ILE A 19 -8.56 1.86 -19.24
C ILE A 19 -8.66 0.35 -19.21
N LYS A 20 -7.53 -0.33 -19.04
CA LYS A 20 -7.46 -1.77 -18.75
C LYS A 20 -7.41 -1.96 -17.24
N GLN A 21 -8.18 -2.92 -16.76
CA GLN A 21 -8.24 -3.29 -15.35
C GLN A 21 -7.83 -4.74 -15.19
N ARG A 22 -6.93 -5.00 -14.25
CA ARG A 22 -6.49 -6.35 -13.89
C ARG A 22 -6.61 -6.50 -12.39
N PHE A 23 -7.46 -7.41 -11.95
CA PHE A 23 -7.64 -7.75 -10.54
C PHE A 23 -6.88 -9.03 -10.20
N TRP A 24 -6.40 -9.15 -8.96
CA TRP A 24 -5.81 -10.39 -8.45
C TRP A 24 -6.83 -11.52 -8.39
N LYS A 25 -8.00 -11.20 -7.84
CA LYS A 25 -9.15 -12.09 -7.67
C LYS A 25 -10.20 -11.88 -8.76
N ASP A 26 -10.94 -12.92 -9.06
CA ASP A 26 -12.08 -12.81 -9.97
C ASP A 26 -13.27 -12.05 -9.32
N GLU A 27 -14.28 -11.73 -10.12
CA GLU A 27 -15.44 -10.96 -9.66
C GLU A 27 -16.24 -11.66 -8.54
N ASN A 28 -16.37 -12.99 -8.58
CA ASN A 28 -17.11 -13.74 -7.57
C ASN A 28 -16.38 -13.77 -6.24
N GLU A 29 -15.05 -13.97 -6.28
CA GLU A 29 -14.20 -13.92 -5.12
C GLU A 29 -14.24 -12.54 -4.46
N ARG A 30 -14.10 -11.46 -5.25
CA ARG A 30 -14.21 -10.08 -4.75
C ARG A 30 -15.58 -9.79 -4.15
N ALA A 31 -16.66 -10.21 -4.81
CA ALA A 31 -18.01 -10.05 -4.27
C ALA A 31 -18.23 -10.80 -2.94
N SER A 32 -17.59 -11.97 -2.77
CA SER A 32 -17.57 -12.71 -1.51
C SER A 32 -16.81 -11.94 -0.42
N ASP A 33 -15.61 -11.45 -0.75
CA ASP A 33 -14.78 -10.68 0.18
C ASP A 33 -15.47 -9.39 0.64
N CYS A 34 -16.13 -8.65 -0.26
CA CYS A 34 -16.92 -7.47 0.10
C CYS A 34 -17.99 -7.76 1.16
N LYS A 35 -18.66 -8.92 1.08
CA LYS A 35 -19.66 -9.32 2.09
C LYS A 35 -19.01 -9.60 3.45
N ARG A 36 -17.85 -10.24 3.45
CA ARG A 36 -17.08 -10.55 4.66
C ARG A 36 -16.54 -9.27 5.31
N LEU A 37 -16.00 -8.35 4.51
CA LEU A 37 -15.54 -7.04 4.98
C LEU A 37 -16.70 -6.20 5.53
N ALA A 38 -17.87 -6.24 4.90
CA ALA A 38 -19.06 -5.56 5.43
C ALA A 38 -19.51 -6.13 6.79
N GLN A 39 -19.28 -7.41 7.06
CA GLN A 39 -19.52 -7.99 8.38
C GLN A 39 -18.45 -7.54 9.39
N LEU A 40 -17.17 -7.57 9.01
CA LEU A 40 -16.07 -7.09 9.85
C LEU A 40 -16.23 -5.62 10.24
N ARG A 41 -16.65 -4.78 9.30
CA ARG A 41 -17.01 -3.38 9.58
C ARG A 41 -17.96 -3.26 10.77
N LYS A 42 -19.01 -4.08 10.83
CA LYS A 42 -20.00 -4.02 11.92
C LYS A 42 -19.40 -4.46 13.26
N ILE A 43 -18.56 -5.50 13.22
CA ILE A 43 -17.89 -6.05 14.40
C ILE A 43 -16.93 -5.01 14.97
N ILE A 44 -16.02 -4.49 14.13
CA ILE A 44 -15.00 -3.52 14.54
C ILE A 44 -15.65 -2.27 15.14
N LEU A 45 -16.65 -1.69 14.47
CA LEU A 45 -17.34 -0.50 14.99
C LEU A 45 -18.13 -0.75 16.28
N ALA A 46 -18.49 -2.00 16.59
CA ALA A 46 -19.18 -2.36 17.82
C ALA A 46 -18.20 -2.66 18.98
N GLU A 47 -17.02 -3.20 18.67
CA GLU A 47 -16.05 -3.67 19.66
C GLU A 47 -14.93 -2.65 19.97
N VAL A 48 -14.66 -1.72 19.05
CA VAL A 48 -13.57 -0.75 19.15
C VAL A 48 -14.12 0.66 19.22
N GLU A 49 -14.21 1.20 20.44
CA GLU A 49 -14.69 2.56 20.67
C GLU A 49 -13.70 3.61 20.11
N GLY A 50 -14.25 4.65 19.47
CA GLY A 50 -13.48 5.78 18.94
C GLY A 50 -12.95 5.61 17.52
N CYS A 51 -12.98 4.40 16.95
CA CYS A 51 -12.66 4.20 15.53
C CYS A 51 -13.83 4.56 14.62
N ALA A 52 -13.53 4.84 13.37
CA ALA A 52 -14.52 5.03 12.32
C ALA A 52 -14.13 4.27 11.05
N VAL A 53 -15.05 4.16 10.11
CA VAL A 53 -14.68 3.77 8.74
C VAL A 53 -14.11 5.00 8.06
N ALA A 54 -13.01 4.81 7.33
CA ALA A 54 -12.37 5.88 6.56
C ALA A 54 -13.38 6.64 5.70
N SER A 55 -13.26 7.97 5.63
CA SER A 55 -14.17 8.81 4.85
C SER A 55 -14.11 8.51 3.34
N ASP A 56 -13.00 7.96 2.87
CA ASP A 56 -12.77 7.53 1.50
C ASP A 56 -13.24 6.09 1.18
N GLN A 57 -13.81 5.35 2.15
CA GLN A 57 -14.11 3.93 1.98
C GLN A 57 -15.01 3.59 0.78
N ALA A 58 -15.86 4.52 0.35
CA ALA A 58 -16.72 4.33 -0.82
C ALA A 58 -15.94 4.19 -2.15
N TYR A 59 -14.64 4.50 -2.14
CA TYR A 59 -13.75 4.45 -3.30
C TYR A 59 -12.76 3.27 -3.25
N ARG A 60 -12.94 2.35 -2.30
CA ARG A 60 -12.14 1.13 -2.13
C ARG A 60 -12.96 -0.08 -2.57
N GLU A 61 -12.38 -0.92 -3.43
CA GLU A 61 -13.03 -2.11 -4.00
C GLU A 61 -12.70 -3.42 -3.27
N ALA A 62 -11.54 -3.51 -2.63
CA ALA A 62 -10.95 -4.76 -2.16
C ALA A 62 -10.53 -4.75 -0.69
N ASP A 63 -10.34 -3.58 -0.08
CA ASP A 63 -10.03 -3.44 1.35
C ASP A 63 -11.06 -2.64 2.16
N LEU A 64 -11.04 -2.86 3.49
CA LEU A 64 -11.73 -2.07 4.50
C LEU A 64 -10.70 -1.27 5.28
N ALA A 65 -10.79 0.06 5.23
CA ALA A 65 -10.00 0.99 5.99
C ALA A 65 -10.75 1.47 7.24
N ILE A 66 -10.15 1.24 8.40
CA ILE A 66 -10.62 1.73 9.69
C ILE A 66 -9.73 2.89 10.12
N ASP A 67 -10.34 4.05 10.27
CA ASP A 67 -9.70 5.28 10.72
C ASP A 67 -9.48 5.23 12.23
N PHE A 68 -8.23 5.55 12.62
CA PHE A 68 -7.80 5.64 13.99
C PHE A 68 -7.16 7.00 14.34
N CYS A 69 -6.93 7.92 13.38
CA CYS A 69 -6.36 9.24 13.68
C CYS A 69 -6.46 10.33 12.59
N GLU A 70 -7.11 10.09 11.44
CA GLU A 70 -7.31 11.11 10.40
C GLU A 70 -8.51 12.01 10.72
N ASP A 71 -9.72 11.44 10.72
CA ASP A 71 -10.99 12.13 10.98
C ASP A 71 -11.50 11.85 12.41
N VAL A 72 -10.86 10.94 13.14
CA VAL A 72 -11.14 10.62 14.56
C VAL A 72 -9.98 11.02 15.48
N PRO A 73 -10.23 11.25 16.78
CA PRO A 73 -9.16 11.41 17.76
C PRO A 73 -8.21 10.20 17.75
N ALA A 74 -6.90 10.47 17.77
CA ALA A 74 -5.88 9.45 17.69
C ALA A 74 -6.08 8.35 18.76
N LEU A 75 -6.25 7.11 18.30
CA LEU A 75 -6.40 5.94 19.15
C LEU A 75 -5.06 5.47 19.71
N SER A 76 -5.12 4.75 20.83
CA SER A 76 -3.92 4.15 21.43
C SER A 76 -3.37 3.00 20.58
N LYS A 77 -2.07 2.71 20.68
CA LYS A 77 -1.45 1.56 19.98
C LYS A 77 -2.15 0.23 20.30
N SER A 78 -2.61 0.03 21.54
CA SER A 78 -3.37 -1.16 21.93
C SER A 78 -4.74 -1.24 21.25
N THR A 79 -5.40 -0.11 21.04
CA THR A 79 -6.68 -0.05 20.33
C THR A 79 -6.49 -0.34 18.84
N VAL A 80 -5.42 0.20 18.23
CA VAL A 80 -5.04 -0.13 16.84
C VAL A 80 -4.72 -1.62 16.69
N ALA A 81 -3.99 -2.20 17.65
CA ALA A 81 -3.72 -3.64 17.67
C ALA A 81 -5.01 -4.48 17.77
N GLN A 82 -6.01 -4.06 18.55
CA GLN A 82 -7.30 -4.74 18.61
C GLN A 82 -8.01 -4.77 17.24
N ILE A 83 -7.94 -3.69 16.46
CA ILE A 83 -8.52 -3.65 15.10
C ILE A 83 -7.81 -4.68 14.20
N VAL A 84 -6.47 -4.73 14.26
CA VAL A 84 -5.65 -5.71 13.54
C VAL A 84 -6.05 -7.13 13.93
N ASP A 85 -6.14 -7.42 15.23
CA ASP A 85 -6.51 -8.74 15.75
C ASP A 85 -7.88 -9.22 15.23
N ILE A 86 -8.87 -8.32 15.16
CA ILE A 86 -10.21 -8.66 14.65
C ILE A 86 -10.15 -9.07 13.17
N PHE A 87 -9.38 -8.35 12.34
CA PHE A 87 -9.17 -8.73 10.94
C PHE A 87 -8.48 -10.09 10.84
N GLU A 88 -7.36 -10.27 11.55
CA GLU A 88 -6.55 -11.49 11.48
C GLU A 88 -7.30 -12.73 11.99
N GLN A 89 -8.09 -12.60 13.05
CA GLN A 89 -8.94 -13.70 13.56
C GLN A 89 -10.00 -14.14 12.56
N ALA A 90 -10.45 -13.25 11.67
CA ALA A 90 -11.36 -13.58 10.58
C ALA A 90 -10.66 -14.12 9.32
N GLY A 91 -9.33 -14.26 9.36
CA GLY A 91 -8.49 -14.70 8.26
C GLY A 91 -8.24 -13.63 7.21
N ALA A 92 -8.40 -12.34 7.56
CA ALA A 92 -7.97 -11.23 6.71
C ALA A 92 -6.49 -10.91 6.98
N ILE A 93 -5.82 -10.36 5.97
CA ILE A 93 -4.56 -9.64 6.19
C ILE A 93 -4.93 -8.24 6.69
N ALA A 94 -4.22 -7.76 7.71
CA ALA A 94 -4.32 -6.39 8.19
C ALA A 94 -2.97 -5.68 8.12
N LYS A 95 -3.00 -4.41 7.72
CA LYS A 95 -1.82 -3.55 7.66
C LYS A 95 -2.12 -2.19 8.25
N VAL A 96 -1.22 -1.73 9.11
CA VAL A 96 -1.30 -0.43 9.77
C VAL A 96 -0.52 0.58 8.96
N SER A 97 -1.21 1.60 8.46
CA SER A 97 -0.61 2.79 7.86
C SER A 97 -0.49 3.91 8.91
N SER A 98 -0.12 5.12 8.49
CA SER A 98 -0.03 6.28 9.38
C SER A 98 -1.38 6.71 9.97
N ILE A 99 -2.49 6.40 9.29
CA ILE A 99 -3.84 6.90 9.62
C ILE A 99 -4.94 5.85 9.63
N HIS A 100 -4.74 4.72 8.93
CA HIS A 100 -5.72 3.65 8.78
C HIS A 100 -5.15 2.29 9.15
N VAL A 101 -6.01 1.42 9.67
CA VAL A 101 -5.82 -0.04 9.57
C VAL A 101 -6.58 -0.53 8.33
N ASN A 102 -5.84 -1.07 7.36
CA ASN A 102 -6.39 -1.63 6.12
C ASN A 102 -6.48 -3.14 6.26
N GLY A 103 -7.67 -3.70 6.12
CA GLY A 103 -7.91 -5.14 6.15
C GLY A 103 -8.52 -5.67 4.85
N TRP A 104 -8.01 -6.79 4.34
CA TRP A 104 -8.51 -7.42 3.11
C TRP A 104 -8.35 -8.95 3.15
N PHE A 105 -9.03 -9.63 2.23
CA PHE A 105 -8.89 -11.07 2.06
C PHE A 105 -8.12 -11.39 0.78
N GLY A 106 -7.14 -12.29 0.87
CA GLY A 106 -6.27 -12.67 -0.23
C GLY A 106 -4.81 -12.63 0.18
N ASP A 107 -3.95 -13.13 -0.69
CA ASP A 107 -2.50 -13.22 -0.54
C ASP A 107 -1.75 -12.26 -1.48
N TYR A 108 -2.46 -11.27 -2.02
CA TYR A 108 -1.86 -10.24 -2.84
C TYR A 108 -1.14 -9.19 -1.99
N ASP A 109 -0.04 -8.69 -2.55
CA ASP A 109 0.70 -7.55 -2.04
C ASP A 109 1.17 -6.64 -3.19
N LYS A 110 1.69 -5.47 -2.82
CA LYS A 110 2.18 -4.44 -3.75
C LYS A 110 3.30 -5.00 -4.65
N LEU A 111 4.17 -5.83 -4.09
CA LEU A 111 5.34 -6.37 -4.79
C LEU A 111 4.92 -7.34 -5.89
N SER A 112 4.06 -8.29 -5.55
CA SER A 112 3.52 -9.32 -6.44
C SER A 112 2.70 -8.71 -7.56
N MET A 113 1.83 -7.73 -7.25
CA MET A 113 1.05 -7.05 -8.30
C MET A 113 1.93 -6.15 -9.18
N THR A 114 2.98 -5.53 -8.63
CA THR A 114 3.96 -4.75 -9.41
C THR A 114 4.71 -5.66 -10.40
N ARG A 115 5.10 -6.85 -9.96
CA ARG A 115 5.71 -7.87 -10.82
C ARG A 115 4.82 -8.22 -12.01
N ILE A 116 3.54 -8.49 -11.75
CA ILE A 116 2.55 -8.82 -12.80
C ILE A 116 2.41 -7.62 -13.75
N LEU A 117 2.25 -6.40 -13.23
CA LEU A 117 2.12 -5.19 -14.05
C LEU A 117 3.32 -4.99 -14.98
N LEU A 118 4.55 -5.11 -14.46
CA LEU A 118 5.78 -4.92 -15.24
C LEU A 118 5.92 -5.97 -16.34
N ALA A 119 5.65 -7.24 -16.04
CA ALA A 119 5.69 -8.31 -17.02
C ALA A 119 4.61 -8.12 -18.11
N GLU A 120 3.35 -7.91 -17.71
CA GLU A 120 2.21 -7.86 -18.64
C GLU A 120 2.18 -6.57 -19.49
N CYS A 121 2.58 -5.42 -18.92
CA CYS A 121 2.43 -4.12 -19.60
C CYS A 121 3.74 -3.52 -20.12
N PHE A 122 4.89 -3.87 -19.53
CA PHE A 122 6.19 -3.28 -19.88
C PHE A 122 7.17 -4.30 -20.45
N GLN A 123 6.82 -5.60 -20.46
CA GLN A 123 7.71 -6.68 -20.88
C GLN A 123 9.02 -6.70 -20.09
N THR A 124 8.93 -6.29 -18.82
CA THR A 124 10.08 -6.12 -17.93
C THR A 124 10.07 -7.19 -16.84
N GLU A 125 11.08 -8.05 -16.83
CA GLU A 125 11.30 -8.99 -15.74
C GLU A 125 11.98 -8.30 -14.56
N MET A 126 11.22 -8.16 -13.47
CA MET A 126 11.53 -7.30 -12.34
C MET A 126 12.87 -7.64 -11.64
N ASP A 127 13.24 -8.92 -11.56
CA ASP A 127 14.53 -9.34 -10.96
C ASP A 127 15.75 -8.93 -11.81
N SER A 128 15.57 -8.79 -13.13
CA SER A 128 16.66 -8.44 -14.05
C SER A 128 16.79 -6.94 -14.31
N ALA A 129 15.78 -6.16 -13.93
CA ALA A 129 15.68 -4.72 -14.19
C ALA A 129 15.92 -3.85 -12.95
N GLN A 130 16.60 -4.40 -11.93
CA GLN A 130 16.86 -3.73 -10.65
C GLN A 130 17.57 -2.39 -10.80
N ASP A 131 18.46 -2.27 -11.77
CA ASP A 131 19.23 -1.07 -12.09
C ASP A 131 18.39 0.03 -12.78
N GLN A 132 17.21 -0.31 -13.27
CA GLN A 132 16.32 0.57 -14.02
C GLN A 132 15.08 1.01 -13.23
N ILE A 133 14.87 0.46 -12.02
CA ILE A 133 13.70 0.71 -11.21
C ILE A 133 14.12 1.33 -9.88
N VAL A 134 13.53 2.48 -9.55
CA VAL A 134 13.63 3.10 -8.23
C VAL A 134 12.30 2.91 -7.53
N PHE A 135 12.34 2.47 -6.28
CA PHE A 135 11.17 2.43 -5.41
C PHE A 135 11.25 3.56 -4.38
N CYS A 136 10.14 4.26 -4.15
CA CYS A 136 10.01 5.29 -3.13
C CYS A 136 8.81 4.96 -2.23
N GLY A 137 9.02 4.95 -0.91
CA GLY A 137 7.99 4.66 0.08
C GLY A 137 8.21 5.42 1.38
N ASP A 138 7.29 5.27 2.33
CA ASP A 138 7.32 6.05 3.58
C ASP A 138 6.80 5.31 4.81
N SER A 139 6.32 4.07 4.63
CA SER A 139 5.55 3.38 5.66
C SER A 139 5.97 1.91 5.85
N PRO A 140 5.55 1.25 6.94
CA PRO A 140 5.77 -0.19 7.14
C PRO A 140 5.22 -1.08 6.03
N ASN A 141 4.16 -0.64 5.34
CA ASN A 141 3.56 -1.39 4.23
C ASN A 141 4.47 -1.45 3.00
N ASP A 142 5.50 -0.60 2.96
CA ASP A 142 6.50 -0.56 1.90
C ASP A 142 7.72 -1.44 2.18
N ALA A 143 7.82 -2.04 3.37
CA ALA A 143 8.97 -2.87 3.76
C ALA A 143 9.32 -3.96 2.71
N PRO A 144 8.37 -4.75 2.18
CA PRO A 144 8.70 -5.75 1.16
C PRO A 144 9.29 -5.14 -0.13
N MET A 145 8.90 -3.91 -0.47
CA MET A 145 9.45 -3.20 -1.61
C MET A 145 10.86 -2.68 -1.30
N PHE A 146 11.11 -2.22 -0.07
CA PHE A 146 12.41 -1.74 0.36
C PHE A 146 13.50 -2.81 0.29
N GLY A 147 13.23 -4.03 0.77
CA GLY A 147 14.22 -5.10 0.70
C GLY A 147 14.25 -5.86 -0.63
N PHE A 148 13.29 -5.63 -1.53
CA PHE A 148 13.33 -6.19 -2.87
C PHE A 148 14.12 -5.33 -3.86
N PHE A 149 13.90 -4.01 -3.88
CA PHE A 149 14.54 -3.13 -4.88
C PHE A 149 15.93 -2.67 -4.46
N ASP A 150 16.91 -2.85 -5.35
CA ASP A 150 18.28 -2.33 -5.16
C ASP A 150 18.32 -0.82 -4.99
N ASN A 151 17.46 -0.10 -5.70
CA ASN A 151 17.28 1.36 -5.65
C ASN A 151 16.07 1.76 -4.79
N SER A 152 16.02 1.30 -3.53
CA SER A 152 14.91 1.61 -2.60
C SER A 152 15.15 2.84 -1.73
N VAL A 153 14.21 3.78 -1.76
CA VAL A 153 14.31 5.09 -1.10
C VAL A 153 13.13 5.29 -0.16
N GLY A 154 13.43 5.58 1.11
CA GLY A 154 12.46 6.04 2.08
C GLY A 154 12.42 7.56 2.14
N VAL A 155 11.25 8.18 2.20
CA VAL A 155 11.18 9.60 2.61
C VAL A 155 11.36 9.74 4.12
N ALA A 156 11.79 10.90 4.62
CA ALA A 156 12.33 11.01 5.99
C ALA A 156 11.38 10.53 7.10
N ASN A 157 10.06 10.65 6.94
CA ASN A 157 9.08 10.16 7.92
C ASN A 157 9.01 8.62 8.03
N VAL A 158 9.68 7.87 7.15
CA VAL A 158 9.87 6.42 7.33
C VAL A 158 10.62 6.10 8.64
N LEU A 159 11.45 7.03 9.12
CA LEU A 159 12.22 6.91 10.36
C LEU A 159 11.33 6.87 11.61
N ASP A 160 10.10 7.39 11.54
CA ASP A 160 9.12 7.30 12.62
C ASP A 160 8.73 5.83 12.93
N PHE A 161 9.04 4.92 11.98
CA PHE A 161 8.76 3.49 12.06
C PHE A 161 10.04 2.63 12.12
N ALA A 162 11.22 3.22 12.34
CA ALA A 162 12.51 2.53 12.24
C ALA A 162 12.59 1.25 13.09
N ASP A 163 12.00 1.26 14.29
CA ASP A 163 11.99 0.10 15.21
C ASP A 163 11.03 -1.02 14.78
N THR A 164 10.06 -0.72 13.91
CA THR A 164 9.02 -1.65 13.45
C THR A 164 9.18 -2.06 11.98
N LEU A 165 10.13 -1.46 11.27
CA LEU A 165 10.33 -1.68 9.85
C LEU A 165 11.18 -2.93 9.63
N GLU A 166 10.55 -4.00 9.13
CA GLU A 166 11.22 -5.30 8.91
C GLU A 166 12.37 -5.21 7.89
N GLN A 167 12.22 -4.37 6.87
CA GLN A 167 13.20 -4.18 5.80
C GLN A 167 13.38 -2.68 5.57
N GLN A 168 14.62 -2.21 5.74
CA GLN A 168 14.96 -0.79 5.65
C GLN A 168 15.20 -0.37 4.19
N PRO A 169 14.82 0.86 3.79
CA PRO A 169 15.23 1.42 2.52
C PRO A 169 16.74 1.60 2.48
N ARG A 170 17.33 1.51 1.29
CA ARG A 170 18.77 1.67 1.11
C ARG A 170 19.23 3.13 1.19
N TRP A 171 18.36 4.07 0.83
CA TRP A 171 18.59 5.50 1.03
C TRP A 171 17.38 6.14 1.70
N ILE A 172 17.63 7.23 2.43
CA ILE A 172 16.59 8.04 3.05
C ILE A 172 16.79 9.49 2.63
N THR A 173 15.72 10.14 2.16
CA THR A 173 15.75 11.56 1.79
C THR A 173 15.85 12.44 3.04
N LYS A 174 16.32 13.69 2.90
CA LYS A 174 16.37 14.62 4.04
C LYS A 174 14.99 15.11 4.45
N ASN A 175 14.10 15.27 3.48
CA ASN A 175 12.75 15.79 3.70
C ASN A 175 11.72 14.68 3.82
N SER A 176 10.63 14.94 4.54
CA SER A 176 9.49 14.02 4.69
C SER A 176 8.49 14.19 3.55
N THR A 177 7.60 13.19 3.40
CA THR A 177 6.40 13.24 2.57
C THR A 177 6.69 13.74 1.14
N ALA A 178 5.85 14.63 0.61
CA ALA A 178 5.96 15.15 -0.75
C ALA A 178 7.29 15.87 -1.02
N SER A 179 7.83 16.58 -0.02
CA SER A 179 9.14 17.25 -0.17
C SER A 179 10.28 16.24 -0.31
N GLY A 180 10.21 15.11 0.39
CA GLY A 180 11.15 13.99 0.21
C GLY A 180 11.06 13.38 -1.18
N PHE A 181 9.84 13.18 -1.70
CA PHE A 181 9.66 12.70 -3.07
C PHE A 181 10.22 13.67 -4.12
N VAL A 182 10.03 14.98 -3.95
CA VAL A 182 10.62 16.00 -4.83
C VAL A 182 12.15 15.94 -4.80
N GLU A 183 12.76 15.80 -3.61
CA GLU A 183 14.21 15.63 -3.46
C GLU A 183 14.75 14.43 -4.26
N LEU A 184 14.04 13.29 -4.21
CA LEU A 184 14.38 12.12 -5.02
C LEU A 184 14.25 12.41 -6.52
N ALA A 185 13.12 12.99 -6.94
CA ALA A 185 12.88 13.31 -8.35
C ALA A 185 13.94 14.26 -8.93
N ASP A 186 14.28 15.32 -8.19
CA ASP A 186 15.33 16.27 -8.56
C ASP A 186 16.69 15.59 -8.66
N THR A 187 17.00 14.66 -7.75
CA THR A 187 18.26 13.89 -7.79
C THR A 187 18.37 13.08 -9.08
N ILE A 188 17.29 12.40 -9.49
CA ILE A 188 17.24 11.60 -10.71
C ILE A 188 17.37 12.48 -11.97
N LEU A 189 16.60 13.58 -12.03
CA LEU A 189 16.59 14.50 -13.17
C LEU A 189 17.94 15.19 -13.36
N ASN A 190 18.60 15.57 -12.26
CA ASN A 190 19.93 16.17 -12.30
C ASN A 190 20.99 15.15 -12.73
N ALA A 191 20.90 13.90 -12.29
CA ALA A 191 21.84 12.85 -12.72
C ALA A 191 21.75 12.59 -14.24
N HIS A 192 20.55 12.60 -14.81
CA HIS A 192 20.33 12.47 -16.25
C HIS A 192 20.79 13.71 -17.06
N SER A 193 20.90 14.87 -16.42
CA SER A 193 21.35 16.10 -17.08
C SER A 193 22.88 16.20 -17.19
N VAL A 194 23.63 15.33 -16.50
CA VAL A 194 25.10 15.30 -16.50
C VAL A 194 25.67 14.21 -17.45
N SER A 195 24.80 13.44 -18.11
CA SER A 195 25.13 12.48 -19.17
C SER A 195 24.85 13.05 -20.56
#